data_AF-A0A7X1FML6-F1
#
_entry.id   AF-A0A7X1FML6-F1
#
_cell.length_a   1.000
_cell.length_b   1.000
_cell.length_c   1.000
_cell.angle_alpha   90.00
_cell.angle_beta   90.00
_cell.angle_gamma   90.00
#
_symmetry.space_group_name_H-M   'P 1'
#
loop_
_entity.id
_entity.type
_entity.pdbx_description
1 polymer ?
#
loop_
_entity_poly.entity_id
_entity_poly.type
_entity_poly.pdbx_seq_one_letter_code
_entity_poly.pdbx_strand_id
1 'polypeptide(L)'
;MDTNKMREQFEQWAKDRYSWHLHDDARDPEDRTLASWNGEIYGNRIVEGMWQSWQASREAVEIELPELERPTADGMGALFACKRAIEAQGLRVKP
;
A
#
# COMPACT_ATOMS: atom_id res chain seq x y z
N MET A 1 -5.87 8.22 0.05
CA MET A 1 -4.84 7.48 0.82
C MET A 1 -3.65 8.40 0.98
N ASP A 2 -2.98 8.40 2.12
CA ASP A 2 -1.65 9.00 2.18
C ASP A 2 -0.72 8.06 1.40
N THR A 3 -0.27 8.49 0.22
CA THR A 3 0.63 7.74 -0.67
C THR A 3 1.86 7.21 0.09
N ASN A 4 2.25 7.88 1.19
CA ASN A 4 3.34 7.44 2.05
C ASN A 4 3.06 6.09 2.72
N LYS A 5 1.85 5.83 3.22
CA LYS A 5 1.53 4.57 3.92
C LYS A 5 1.49 3.37 2.99
N MET A 6 1.08 3.55 1.73
CA MET A 6 1.11 2.48 0.73
C MET A 6 2.54 2.09 0.37
N ARG A 7 3.41 3.10 0.22
CA ARG A 7 4.81 2.92 -0.09
C ARG A 7 5.54 2.22 1.04
N GLU A 8 5.28 2.61 2.30
CA GLU A 8 5.82 1.94 3.48
C GLU A 8 5.49 0.43 3.51
N GLN A 9 4.26 0.04 3.18
CA GLN A 9 3.87 -1.38 3.12
C GLN A 9 4.60 -2.15 2.03
N PHE A 10 4.75 -1.52 0.85
CA PHE A 10 5.52 -2.11 -0.25
C PHE A 10 6.99 -2.29 0.11
N GLU A 11 7.62 -1.27 0.70
CA GLU A 11 9.01 -1.30 1.13
C GLU A 11 9.24 -2.35 2.22
N GLN A 12 8.30 -2.47 3.18
CA GLN A 12 8.37 -3.51 4.20
C GLN A 12 8.28 -4.91 3.59
N TRP A 13 7.32 -5.15 2.69
CA TRP A 13 7.23 -6.42 1.97
C TRP A 13 8.51 -6.74 1.21
N ALA A 14 9.11 -5.75 0.54
CA ALA A 14 10.34 -5.96 -0.23
C ALA A 14 11.54 -6.26 0.68
N LYS A 15 11.64 -5.57 1.83
CA LYS A 15 12.64 -5.86 2.87
C LYS A 15 12.53 -7.29 3.40
N ASP A 16 11.31 -7.78 3.62
CA ASP A 16 11.06 -9.13 4.16
C ASP A 16 11.27 -10.20 3.09
N ARG A 17 10.85 -9.94 1.85
CA ARG A 17 10.86 -10.92 0.74
C ARG A 17 12.23 -11.09 0.09
N TYR A 18 12.97 -10.00 -0.07
CA TYR A 18 14.21 -9.93 -0.85
C TYR A 18 15.41 -9.48 -0.03
N SER A 19 15.25 -9.34 1.28
CA SER A 19 16.31 -8.90 2.20
C SER A 19 16.96 -7.59 1.77
N TRP A 20 16.20 -6.62 1.27
CA TRP A 20 16.75 -5.32 0.84
C TRP A 20 17.53 -4.62 1.93
N HIS A 21 17.17 -4.83 3.19
CA HIS A 21 17.92 -4.34 4.35
C HIS A 21 19.39 -4.81 4.35
N LEU A 22 19.71 -6.01 3.84
CA LEU A 22 21.11 -6.48 3.75
C LEU A 22 21.94 -5.70 2.71
N HIS A 23 21.28 -5.14 1.69
CA HIS A 23 21.93 -4.32 0.67
C HIS A 23 22.05 -2.86 1.10
N ASP A 24 21.08 -2.37 1.87
CA ASP A 24 21.04 -0.99 2.37
C ASP A 24 21.90 -0.80 3.64
N ASP A 25 21.94 -1.77 4.56
CA ASP A 25 22.70 -1.67 5.83
C ASP A 25 24.23 -1.83 5.64
N ALA A 26 24.67 -2.41 4.52
CA ALA A 26 26.08 -2.70 4.24
C ALA A 26 26.80 -1.63 3.40
N ARG A 27 26.14 -0.52 3.07
CA ARG A 27 26.65 0.49 2.13
C ARG A 27 26.59 1.91 2.65
N ASP A 28 27.38 2.77 2.01
CA ASP A 28 27.46 4.19 2.29
C ASP A 28 26.07 4.86 2.12
N PRO A 29 25.56 5.61 3.11
CA PRO A 29 24.27 6.31 3.02
C PRO A 29 24.14 7.26 1.83
N GLU A 30 25.25 7.70 1.24
CA GLU A 30 25.26 8.58 0.06
C GLU A 30 25.04 7.84 -1.27
N ASP A 31 25.18 6.51 -1.29
CA ASP A 31 24.98 5.71 -2.50
C ASP A 31 23.49 5.42 -2.75
N ARG A 32 22.99 5.83 -3.92
CA ARG A 32 21.62 5.48 -4.36
C ARG A 32 21.47 3.96 -4.47
N THR A 33 20.63 3.38 -3.62
CA THR A 33 20.31 1.95 -3.58
C THR A 33 19.16 1.58 -4.53
N LEU A 34 18.87 0.27 -4.62
CA LEU A 34 17.73 -0.25 -5.38
C LEU A 34 16.39 0.33 -4.88
N ALA A 35 16.31 0.62 -3.57
CA ALA A 35 15.13 1.17 -2.92
C ALA A 35 15.11 2.71 -2.88
N SER A 36 16.08 3.39 -3.51
CA SER A 36 16.13 4.85 -3.49
C SER A 36 14.94 5.46 -4.22
N TRP A 37 14.13 6.19 -3.46
CA TRP A 37 12.99 6.98 -3.93
C TRP A 37 13.41 8.44 -4.14
N ASN A 38 13.13 9.01 -5.31
CA ASN A 38 13.50 10.40 -5.62
C ASN A 38 12.40 11.44 -5.34
N GLY A 39 11.26 11.01 -4.80
CA GLY A 39 10.06 11.83 -4.64
C GLY A 39 8.91 11.41 -5.56
N GLU A 40 9.21 10.77 -6.68
CA GLU A 40 8.25 10.45 -7.75
C GLU A 40 8.34 9.00 -8.25
N ILE A 41 9.54 8.43 -8.34
CA ILE A 41 9.80 7.06 -8.80
C ILE A 41 10.99 6.44 -8.05
N TYR A 42 11.08 5.11 -8.08
CA TYR A 42 12.30 4.41 -7.67
C TYR A 42 13.38 4.53 -8.75
N GLY A 43 14.64 4.73 -8.32
CA GLY A 43 15.77 4.83 -9.24
C GLY A 43 16.07 3.53 -9.99
N ASN A 44 15.68 2.38 -9.45
CA ASN A 44 15.83 1.08 -10.10
C ASN A 44 14.56 0.68 -10.86
N ARG A 45 14.68 0.40 -12.16
CA ARG A 45 13.55 0.02 -13.02
C ARG A 45 12.78 -1.24 -12.58
N ILE A 46 13.45 -2.20 -11.93
CA ILE A 46 12.81 -3.44 -11.49
C ILE A 46 11.96 -3.14 -10.26
N VAL A 47 12.50 -2.37 -9.32
CA VAL A 47 11.79 -1.91 -8.13
C VAL A 47 10.60 -1.03 -8.51
N GLU A 48 10.80 -0.10 -9.44
CA GLU A 48 9.71 0.73 -9.97
C GLU A 48 8.61 -0.12 -10.63
N GLY A 49 8.97 -1.14 -11.41
CA GLY A 49 7.99 -2.07 -11.99
C GLY A 49 7.24 -2.89 -10.93
N MET A 50 7.91 -3.32 -9.85
CA MET A 50 7.26 -3.98 -8.72
C MET A 50 6.30 -3.04 -7.99
N TRP A 51 6.68 -1.77 -7.81
CA TRP A 51 5.84 -0.75 -7.21
C TRP A 51 4.58 -0.47 -8.04
N GLN A 52 4.73 -0.28 -9.35
CA GLN A 52 3.60 -0.11 -10.27
C GLN A 52 2.68 -1.33 -10.27
N SER A 53 3.25 -2.54 -10.26
CA SER A 53 2.47 -3.78 -10.17
C SER A 53 1.72 -3.88 -8.84
N TRP A 54 2.33 -3.46 -7.74
CA TRP A 54 1.70 -3.40 -6.43
C TRP A 54 0.49 -2.44 -6.45
N GLN A 55 0.66 -1.23 -6.97
CA GLN A 55 -0.42 -0.26 -7.14
C GLN A 55 -1.57 -0.82 -7.97
N ALA A 56 -1.26 -1.36 -9.16
CA ALA A 56 -2.26 -1.94 -10.05
C ALA A 56 -3.01 -3.11 -9.39
N SER A 57 -2.31 -3.97 -8.64
CA SER A 57 -2.95 -5.08 -7.93
C SER A 57 -3.99 -4.63 -6.90
N ARG A 58 -3.75 -3.49 -6.24
CA ARG A 58 -4.68 -2.94 -5.26
C ARG A 58 -5.84 -2.21 -5.90
N GLU A 59 -5.59 -1.50 -7.00
CA GLU A 59 -6.64 -0.83 -7.77
C GLU A 59 -7.60 -1.79 -8.44
N ALA A 60 -7.13 -3.00 -8.78
CA ALA A 60 -7.95 -4.06 -9.37
C ALA A 60 -8.92 -4.72 -8.36
N VAL A 61 -8.69 -4.57 -7.05
CA VAL A 61 -9.54 -5.16 -6.00
C VAL A 61 -10.59 -4.14 -5.58
N GLU A 62 -11.85 -4.54 -5.73
CA GLU A 62 -13.02 -3.76 -5.29
C GLU A 62 -13.84 -4.60 -4.31
N ILE A 63 -14.00 -4.11 -3.08
CA ILE A 63 -14.66 -4.80 -1.98
C ILE A 63 -16.14 -4.43 -1.93
N GLU A 64 -17.00 -5.45 -1.90
CA GLU A 64 -18.42 -5.32 -1.60
C GLU A 64 -18.63 -5.39 -0.08
N LEU A 65 -19.29 -4.37 0.47
CA LEU A 65 -19.73 -4.40 1.86
C LEU A 65 -21.11 -5.05 1.95
N PRO A 66 -21.41 -5.76 3.06
CA PRO A 66 -22.72 -6.37 3.24
C PRO A 66 -23.81 -5.29 3.36
N GLU A 67 -24.96 -5.58 2.77
CA GLU A 67 -26.17 -4.80 3.00
C GLU A 67 -26.69 -5.04 4.42
N LEU A 68 -27.12 -3.99 5.09
CA LEU A 68 -27.72 -4.11 6.42
C LEU A 68 -29.22 -4.37 6.28
N GLU A 69 -29.68 -5.56 6.64
CA GLU A 69 -31.11 -5.92 6.61
C GLU A 69 -31.99 -4.98 7.45
N ARG A 70 -31.43 -4.41 8.53
CA ARG A 70 -32.08 -3.44 9.40
C ARG A 70 -31.08 -2.35 9.80
N PRO A 71 -31.00 -1.23 9.05
CA PRO A 71 -30.01 -0.19 9.32
C PRO A 71 -30.35 0.52 10.64
N THR A 72 -29.55 0.27 11.66
CA THR A 72 -29.53 1.06 12.90
C THR A 72 -28.43 2.12 12.80
N ALA A 73 -28.51 3.18 13.61
CA ALA A 73 -27.47 4.21 13.67
C ALA A 73 -26.08 3.60 13.96
N ASP A 74 -26.02 2.65 14.90
CA ASP A 74 -24.79 1.95 15.26
C ASP A 74 -24.28 1.05 14.12
N GLY A 75 -25.18 0.31 13.46
CA GLY A 75 -24.83 -0.56 12.35
C GLY A 75 -24.28 0.22 11.16
N MET A 76 -24.91 1.34 10.82
CA MET A 76 -24.41 2.26 9.80
C MET A 76 -23.05 2.86 10.19
N GLY A 77 -22.90 3.27 11.46
CA GLY A 77 -21.62 3.79 11.98
C GLY A 77 -20.48 2.78 11.85
N ALA A 78 -20.73 1.52 12.20
CA ALA A 78 -19.77 0.44 12.04
C ALA A 78 -19.41 0.21 10.56
N LEU A 79 -20.41 0.19 9.67
CA LEU A 79 -20.19 0.02 8.23
C LEU A 79 -19.31 1.14 7.64
N PHE A 80 -19.57 2.40 8.02
CA PHE A 80 -18.72 3.53 7.62
C PHE A 80 -17.30 3.44 8.19
N ALA A 81 -17.14 2.96 9.42
CA ALA A 81 -15.83 2.75 10.01
C ALA A 81 -15.04 1.67 9.24
N CYS A 82 -15.69 0.55 8.88
CA CYS A 82 -15.11 -0.49 8.04
C CYS A 82 -14.72 0.03 6.66
N LYS A 83 -15.61 0.78 5.98
CA LYS A 83 -15.30 1.39 4.68
C LYS A 83 -14.03 2.24 4.73
N ARG A 84 -13.95 3.16 5.69
CA ARG A 84 -12.77 4.02 5.87
C ARG A 84 -11.51 3.22 6.19
N ALA A 85 -11.62 2.17 7.01
CA ALA A 85 -10.48 1.32 7.35
C ALA A 85 -9.94 0.56 6.13
N ILE A 86 -10.82 0.07 5.26
CA ILE A 86 -10.46 -0.60 4.01
C ILE A 86 -9.81 0.38 3.03
N GLU A 87 -10.42 1.55 2.82
CA GLU A 87 -9.87 2.60 1.95
C GLU A 87 -8.51 3.12 2.44
N ALA A 88 -8.30 3.16 3.76
CA ALA A 88 -7.01 3.52 4.36
C ALA A 88 -5.90 2.49 4.08
N GLN A 89 -6.24 1.26 3.68
CA GLN A 89 -5.30 0.23 3.23
C GLN A 89 -5.06 0.26 1.71
N GLY A 90 -5.65 1.23 1.00
CA GLY A 90 -5.47 1.40 -0.45
C GLY A 90 -6.35 0.46 -1.29
N LEU A 91 -7.40 -0.11 -0.70
CA LEU A 91 -8.37 -0.94 -1.41
C LEU A 91 -9.63 -0.12 -1.70
N ARG A 92 -10.27 -0.38 -2.84
CA ARG A 92 -11.53 0.28 -3.19
C ARG A 92 -12.71 -0.46 -2.58
N VAL A 93 -13.74 0.28 -2.18
CA VAL A 93 -15.01 -0.27 -1.71
C VAL A 93 -16.09 0.17 -2.69
N LYS A 94 -16.99 -0.74 -3.07
CA LYS A 94 -18.11 -0.39 -3.96
C LYS A 94 -18.95 0.74 -3.37
N PRO A 95 -19.48 1.64 -4.22
CA PRO A 95 -20.39 2.71 -3.79
C PRO A 95 -21.58 2.18 -3.00
#